data_AF-A0A9K3IZI5-F1
#
_entry.id   AF-A0A9K3IZI5-F1
#
_cell.length_a   1.000
_cell.length_b   1.000
_cell.length_c   1.000
_cell.angle_alpha   90.00
_cell.angle_beta   90.00
_cell.angle_gamma   90.00
#
_symmetry.space_group_name_H-M   'P 1'
#
loop_
_entity.id
_entity.type
_entity.pdbx_description
1 polymer ?
#
loop_
_entity_poly.entity_id
_entity_poly.type
_entity_poly.pdbx_seq_one_letter_code
_entity_poly.pdbx_strand_id
1 'polypeptide(L)'
;MYAARAKITELEGQVAELKGKVEDVQADREHVEAMLKAQVCSKDKDLAAKDVEIAELKRLLQEQVDKSESLEIDLEAEKGKAACVEEAKQKAEEAQDVSTSALNIAQNNYSEAQGIVDTLVAEAEWVRGRGIVLMANSILNAGELDGVVAALIDASCAVGHCGGYLECAQHVEEAMGQEFDVSHCSVTDQADAELARAEGAYDHLSLPVMDLVAEALKHDDWCQRLKAILDPPETVELSDEEEPTGNDDDGDGDGDGDKHDDDDDGDE
;
A
#
# COMPACT_ATOMS: atom_id res chain seq x y z
N MET A 1 -126.85 16.12 91.44
CA MET A 1 -126.53 15.09 90.42
C MET A 1 -126.45 15.60 88.97
N TYR A 2 -126.96 16.79 88.62
CA TYR A 2 -126.89 17.31 87.23
C TYR A 2 -125.53 17.89 86.80
N ALA A 3 -124.81 18.60 87.68
CA ALA A 3 -123.51 19.21 87.36
C ALA A 3 -122.39 18.19 87.09
N ALA A 4 -122.44 17.01 87.71
CA ALA A 4 -121.49 15.94 87.47
C ALA A 4 -121.70 15.28 86.10
N ARG A 5 -122.95 15.14 85.65
CA ARG A 5 -123.28 14.58 84.33
C ARG A 5 -122.81 15.47 83.17
N ALA A 6 -123.04 16.77 83.25
CA ALA A 6 -122.57 17.71 82.22
C ALA A 6 -121.03 17.70 82.08
N LYS A 7 -120.31 17.59 83.19
CA LYS A 7 -118.84 17.52 83.19
C LYS A 7 -118.29 16.19 82.65
N ILE A 8 -119.03 15.11 82.83
CA ILE A 8 -118.73 13.81 82.20
C ILE A 8 -118.90 13.90 80.69
N THR A 9 -119.99 14.50 80.19
CA THR A 9 -120.23 14.64 78.75
C THR A 9 -119.23 15.57 78.05
N GLU A 10 -118.80 16.65 78.72
CA GLU A 10 -117.71 17.52 78.27
C GLU A 10 -116.37 16.77 78.20
N LEU A 11 -116.03 16.00 79.23
CA LEU A 11 -114.81 15.18 79.26
C LEU A 11 -114.86 14.06 78.21
N GLU A 12 -116.02 13.46 77.95
CA GLU A 12 -116.21 12.48 76.88
C GLU A 12 -115.99 13.11 75.48
N GLY A 13 -116.45 14.36 75.28
CA GLY A 13 -116.17 15.13 74.07
C GLY A 13 -114.68 15.45 73.88
N GLN A 14 -113.99 15.88 74.95
CA GLN A 14 -112.55 16.12 74.93
C GLN A 14 -111.74 14.82 74.72
N VAL A 15 -112.19 13.69 75.28
CA VAL A 15 -111.57 12.38 75.03
C VAL A 15 -111.77 11.95 73.58
N ALA A 16 -112.95 12.18 72.99
CA ALA A 16 -113.19 11.89 71.57
C ALA A 16 -112.33 12.79 70.65
N GLU A 17 -112.21 14.09 70.97
CA GLU A 17 -111.38 15.03 70.22
C GLU A 17 -109.89 14.71 70.35
N LEU A 18 -109.40 14.44 71.57
CA LEU A 18 -108.01 14.03 71.80
C LEU A 18 -107.70 12.69 71.13
N LYS A 19 -108.66 11.75 71.11
CA LYS A 19 -108.51 10.48 70.41
C LYS A 19 -108.41 10.69 68.89
N GLY A 20 -109.26 11.54 68.32
CA GLY A 20 -109.16 11.94 66.90
C GLY A 20 -107.81 12.59 66.58
N LYS A 21 -107.35 13.54 67.40
CA LYS A 21 -106.02 14.16 67.23
C LYS A 21 -104.87 13.15 67.39
N VAL A 22 -105.00 12.16 68.27
CA VAL A 22 -104.01 11.09 68.41
C VAL A 22 -104.00 10.19 67.18
N GLU A 23 -105.17 9.83 66.64
CA GLU A 23 -105.29 9.05 65.41
C GLU A 23 -104.74 9.81 64.18
N ASP A 24 -105.01 11.12 64.05
CA ASP A 24 -104.47 11.97 63.00
C ASP A 24 -102.95 12.13 63.12
N VAL A 25 -102.43 12.40 64.32
CA VAL A 25 -100.98 12.46 64.57
C VAL A 25 -100.30 11.11 64.33
N GLN A 26 -101.00 10.01 64.61
CA GLN A 26 -100.51 8.67 64.33
C GLN A 26 -100.47 8.40 62.82
N ALA A 27 -101.51 8.78 62.07
CA ALA A 27 -101.54 8.67 60.61
C ALA A 27 -100.46 9.55 59.94
N ASP A 28 -100.28 10.79 60.41
CA ASP A 28 -99.22 11.68 59.93
C ASP A 28 -97.83 11.14 60.24
N ARG A 29 -97.64 10.57 61.45
CA ARG A 29 -96.38 9.91 61.82
C ARG A 29 -96.10 8.71 60.92
N GLU A 30 -97.08 7.86 60.67
CA GLU A 30 -96.95 6.70 59.79
C GLU A 30 -96.68 7.11 58.34
N HIS A 31 -97.32 8.19 57.85
CA HIS A 31 -97.05 8.76 56.54
C HIS A 31 -95.62 9.31 56.44
N VAL A 32 -95.18 10.10 57.43
CA VAL A 32 -93.82 10.68 57.45
C VAL A 32 -92.79 9.56 57.53
N GLU A 33 -93.02 8.54 58.36
CA GLU A 33 -92.15 7.37 58.47
C GLU A 33 -92.04 6.59 57.15
N ALA A 34 -93.17 6.36 56.47
CA ALA A 34 -93.19 5.71 55.16
C ALA A 34 -92.43 6.53 54.10
N MET A 35 -92.60 7.86 54.10
CA MET A 35 -91.90 8.75 53.18
C MET A 35 -90.38 8.78 53.44
N LEU A 36 -89.97 8.83 54.70
CA LEU A 36 -88.56 8.81 55.10
C LEU A 36 -87.92 7.46 54.75
N LYS A 37 -88.64 6.35 54.96
CA LYS A 37 -88.21 5.00 54.59
C LYS A 37 -88.07 4.83 53.08
N ALA A 38 -88.99 5.39 52.29
CA ALA A 38 -88.88 5.40 50.84
C ALA A 38 -87.68 6.23 50.36
N GLN A 39 -87.44 7.40 50.98
CA GLN A 39 -86.29 8.24 50.65
C GLN A 39 -84.95 7.57 51.00
N VAL A 40 -84.86 6.92 52.16
CA VAL A 40 -83.68 6.13 52.55
C VAL A 40 -83.45 4.98 51.57
N CYS A 41 -84.50 4.22 51.24
CA CYS A 41 -84.41 3.13 50.25
C CYS A 41 -83.96 3.62 48.86
N SER A 42 -84.41 4.80 48.43
CA SER A 42 -83.95 5.42 47.18
C SER A 42 -82.45 5.76 47.24
N LYS A 43 -82.01 6.42 48.32
CA LYS A 43 -80.60 6.80 48.49
C LYS A 43 -79.67 5.60 48.62
N ASP A 44 -80.11 4.54 49.30
CA ASP A 44 -79.35 3.30 49.42
C ASP A 44 -79.15 2.62 48.06
N LYS A 45 -80.17 2.64 47.19
CA LYS A 45 -80.04 2.16 45.81
C LYS A 45 -79.07 2.99 44.99
N ASP A 46 -79.12 4.33 45.11
CA ASP A 46 -78.21 5.24 44.41
C ASP A 46 -76.76 5.09 44.90
N LEU A 47 -76.55 4.91 46.20
CA LEU A 47 -75.23 4.65 46.78
C LEU A 47 -74.67 3.31 46.27
N ALA A 48 -75.48 2.25 46.28
CA ALA A 48 -75.07 0.96 45.75
C ALA A 48 -74.70 1.04 44.25
N ALA A 49 -75.44 1.82 43.45
CA ALA A 49 -75.11 2.04 42.04
C ALA A 49 -73.76 2.78 41.88
N LYS A 50 -73.51 3.82 42.69
CA LYS A 50 -72.24 4.54 42.67
C LYS A 50 -71.06 3.68 43.13
N ASP A 51 -71.26 2.81 44.11
CA ASP A 51 -70.22 1.89 44.57
C ASP A 51 -69.80 0.92 43.44
N VAL A 52 -70.76 0.46 42.63
CA VAL A 52 -70.48 -0.36 41.43
C VAL A 52 -69.69 0.45 40.39
N GLU A 53 -70.10 1.68 40.09
CA GLU A 53 -69.38 2.56 39.16
C GLU A 53 -67.95 2.86 39.62
N ILE A 54 -67.75 3.12 40.92
CA ILE A 54 -66.42 3.32 41.50
C ILE A 54 -65.56 2.05 41.36
N ALA A 55 -66.15 0.87 41.54
CA ALA A 55 -65.42 -0.39 41.36
C ALA A 55 -65.01 -0.59 39.89
N GLU A 56 -65.89 -0.28 38.94
CA GLU A 56 -65.59 -0.35 37.50
C GLU A 56 -64.51 0.67 37.09
N LEU A 57 -64.59 1.91 37.57
CA LEU A 57 -63.59 2.94 37.30
C LEU A 57 -62.22 2.57 37.87
N LYS A 58 -62.18 1.98 39.07
CA LYS A 58 -60.92 1.45 39.65
C LYS A 58 -60.34 0.32 38.80
N ARG A 59 -61.19 -0.59 38.31
CA ARG A 59 -60.76 -1.68 37.43
C ARG A 59 -60.18 -1.14 36.11
N LEU A 60 -60.86 -0.20 35.47
CA LEU A 60 -60.40 0.42 34.22
C LEU A 60 -59.10 1.22 34.40
N LEU A 61 -58.95 1.92 35.53
CA LEU A 61 -57.72 2.63 35.86
C LEU A 61 -56.56 1.66 36.01
N GLN A 62 -56.75 0.55 36.73
CA GLN A 62 -55.73 -0.48 36.88
C GLN A 62 -55.34 -1.09 35.53
N GLU A 63 -56.33 -1.43 34.69
CA GLU A 63 -56.09 -1.97 33.35
C GLU A 63 -55.27 -1.00 32.48
N GLN A 64 -55.49 0.32 32.60
CA GLN A 64 -54.68 1.32 31.93
C GLN A 64 -53.27 1.43 32.48
N VAL A 65 -53.09 1.33 33.81
CA VAL A 65 -51.76 1.30 34.43
C VAL A 65 -50.97 0.11 33.91
N ASP A 66 -51.54 -1.10 33.97
CA ASP A 66 -50.89 -2.33 33.51
C ASP A 66 -50.53 -2.23 32.01
N LYS A 67 -51.41 -1.65 31.19
CA LYS A 67 -51.15 -1.42 29.77
C LYS A 67 -50.02 -0.41 29.55
N SER A 68 -49.96 0.66 30.34
CA SER A 68 -48.90 1.67 30.23
C SER A 68 -47.53 1.10 30.63
N GLU A 69 -47.46 0.31 31.70
CA GLU A 69 -46.23 -0.37 32.13
C GLU A 69 -45.74 -1.37 31.06
N SER A 70 -46.67 -2.13 30.46
CA SER A 70 -46.32 -3.05 29.36
C SER A 70 -45.71 -2.29 28.17
N LEU A 71 -46.27 -1.15 27.78
CA LEU A 71 -45.75 -0.35 26.67
C LEU A 71 -44.40 0.29 26.99
N GLU A 72 -44.16 0.68 28.24
CA GLU A 72 -42.87 1.22 28.67
C GLU A 72 -41.76 0.16 28.57
N ILE A 73 -42.04 -1.08 28.98
CA ILE A 73 -41.12 -2.22 28.83
C ILE A 73 -40.81 -2.48 27.35
N ASP A 74 -41.83 -2.51 26.49
CA ASP A 74 -41.65 -2.72 25.05
C ASP A 74 -40.80 -1.60 24.41
N LEU A 75 -41.05 -0.35 24.81
CA LEU A 75 -40.32 0.81 24.32
C LEU A 75 -38.85 0.80 24.76
N GLU A 76 -38.58 0.40 26.00
CA GLU A 76 -37.21 0.26 26.50
C GLU A 76 -36.47 -0.89 25.80
N ALA A 77 -37.16 -2.01 25.53
CA ALA A 77 -36.61 -3.12 24.76
C ALA A 77 -36.27 -2.70 23.32
N GLU A 78 -37.14 -1.93 22.65
CA GLU A 78 -36.86 -1.40 21.31
C GLU A 78 -35.72 -0.37 21.31
N LYS A 79 -35.62 0.50 22.32
CA LYS A 79 -34.45 1.38 22.48
C LYS A 79 -33.15 0.59 22.63
N GLY A 80 -33.17 -0.50 23.42
CA GLY A 80 -32.02 -1.39 23.58
C GLY A 80 -31.60 -2.04 22.25
N LYS A 81 -32.56 -2.48 21.44
CA LYS A 81 -32.29 -3.01 20.09
C LYS A 81 -31.73 -1.93 19.17
N ALA A 82 -32.31 -0.74 19.16
CA ALA A 82 -31.82 0.38 18.35
C ALA A 82 -30.38 0.75 18.71
N ALA A 83 -30.06 0.83 20.01
CA ALA A 83 -28.70 1.09 20.48
C ALA A 83 -27.71 -0.01 20.02
N CYS A 84 -28.12 -1.29 20.10
CA CYS A 84 -27.30 -2.41 19.63
C CYS A 84 -27.05 -2.36 18.11
N VAL A 85 -28.06 -1.98 17.32
CA VAL A 85 -27.94 -1.81 15.87
C VAL A 85 -26.97 -0.66 15.52
N GLU A 86 -27.08 0.48 16.20
CA GLU A 86 -26.16 1.60 15.98
C GLU A 86 -24.72 1.25 16.38
N GLU A 87 -24.50 0.55 17.50
CA GLU A 87 -23.17 0.07 17.88
C GLU A 87 -22.60 -0.93 16.86
N ALA A 88 -23.42 -1.84 16.34
CA ALA A 88 -23.01 -2.78 15.31
C ALA A 88 -22.66 -2.07 13.99
N LYS A 89 -23.43 -1.04 13.62
CA LYS A 89 -23.16 -0.21 12.45
C LYS A 89 -21.84 0.55 12.59
N GLN A 90 -21.61 1.18 13.74
CA GLN A 90 -20.35 1.87 14.01
C GLN A 90 -19.16 0.92 13.92
N LYS A 91 -19.25 -0.27 14.52
CA LYS A 91 -18.20 -1.30 14.43
C LYS A 91 -17.95 -1.78 12.99
N ALA A 92 -19.00 -1.87 12.18
CA ALA A 92 -18.86 -2.24 10.78
C ALA A 92 -18.17 -1.14 9.95
N GLU A 93 -18.48 0.14 10.23
CA GLU A 93 -17.83 1.30 9.62
C GLU A 93 -16.35 1.38 10.00
N GLU A 94 -16.02 1.22 11.28
CA GLU A 94 -14.63 1.16 11.76
C GLU A 94 -13.85 0.01 11.09
N ALA A 95 -14.47 -1.17 10.95
CA ALA A 95 -13.85 -2.30 10.25
C ALA A 95 -13.64 -2.01 8.75
N GLN A 96 -14.58 -1.30 8.12
CA GLN A 96 -14.46 -0.88 6.72
C GLN A 96 -13.34 0.15 6.53
N ASP A 97 -13.20 1.12 7.43
CA ASP A 97 -12.13 2.14 7.39
C ASP A 97 -10.75 1.52 7.59
N VAL A 98 -10.63 0.60 8.55
CA VAL A 98 -9.39 -0.17 8.77
C VAL A 98 -9.06 -1.01 7.54
N SER A 99 -10.04 -1.70 6.96
CA SER A 99 -9.84 -2.49 5.73
C SER A 99 -9.39 -1.63 4.56
N THR A 100 -9.98 -0.45 4.39
CA THR A 100 -9.64 0.48 3.30
C THR A 100 -8.23 1.04 3.48
N SER A 101 -7.87 1.40 4.72
CA SER A 101 -6.53 1.86 5.06
C SER A 101 -5.47 0.79 4.83
N ALA A 102 -5.73 -0.45 5.24
CA ALA A 102 -4.84 -1.58 5.00
C ALA A 102 -4.63 -1.86 3.50
N LEU A 103 -5.69 -1.75 2.70
CA LEU A 103 -5.62 -1.91 1.24
C LEU A 103 -4.78 -0.81 0.59
N ASN A 104 -4.93 0.44 1.03
CA ASN A 104 -4.11 1.56 0.52
C ASN A 104 -2.61 1.37 0.85
N ILE A 105 -2.29 0.89 2.06
CA ILE A 105 -0.91 0.58 2.45
C ILE A 105 -0.34 -0.53 1.55
N ALA A 106 -1.11 -1.62 1.34
CA ALA A 106 -0.67 -2.72 0.48
C ALA A 106 -0.44 -2.26 -0.97
N GLN A 107 -1.32 -1.40 -1.49
CA GLN A 107 -1.18 -0.85 -2.85
C GLN A 107 0.05 0.05 -2.99
N ASN A 108 0.34 0.88 -1.99
CA ASN A 108 1.52 1.72 -1.98
C ASN A 108 2.80 0.87 -1.95
N ASN A 109 2.87 -0.10 -1.03
CA ASN A 109 4.00 -1.03 -0.95
C ASN A 109 4.22 -1.80 -2.26
N TYR A 110 3.14 -2.20 -2.94
CA TYR A 110 3.24 -2.84 -4.25
C TYR A 110 3.82 -1.90 -5.31
N SER A 111 3.40 -0.64 -5.31
CA SER A 111 3.91 0.38 -6.25
C SER A 111 5.39 0.68 -6.01
N GLU A 112 5.82 0.77 -4.75
CA GLU A 112 7.23 0.92 -4.37
C GLU A 112 8.06 -0.29 -4.81
N ALA A 113 7.60 -1.51 -4.50
CA ALA A 113 8.26 -2.74 -4.92
C ALA A 113 8.37 -2.85 -6.45
N GLN A 114 7.32 -2.45 -7.18
CA GLN A 114 7.33 -2.42 -8.63
C GLN A 114 8.38 -1.44 -9.17
N GLY A 115 8.51 -0.25 -8.58
CA GLY A 115 9.54 0.72 -8.97
C GLY A 115 10.96 0.19 -8.78
N ILE A 116 11.21 -0.56 -7.70
CA ILE A 116 12.50 -1.24 -7.47
C ILE A 116 12.73 -2.31 -8.55
N VAL A 117 11.72 -3.13 -8.84
CA VAL A 117 11.82 -4.18 -9.88
C VAL A 117 12.07 -3.56 -11.25
N ASP A 118 11.36 -2.50 -11.62
CA ASP A 118 11.54 -1.82 -12.91
C ASP A 118 12.96 -1.25 -13.05
N THR A 119 13.50 -0.68 -11.96
CA THR A 119 14.89 -0.20 -11.92
C THR A 119 15.87 -1.35 -12.15
N LEU A 120 15.72 -2.46 -11.40
CA LEU A 120 16.59 -3.63 -11.55
C LEU A 120 16.50 -4.26 -12.95
N VAL A 121 15.31 -4.30 -13.55
CA VAL A 121 15.11 -4.78 -14.92
C VAL A 121 15.86 -3.88 -15.90
N ALA A 122 15.71 -2.57 -15.81
CA ALA A 122 16.40 -1.62 -16.68
C ALA A 122 17.93 -1.71 -16.55
N GLU A 123 18.43 -1.86 -15.32
CA GLU A 123 19.87 -2.05 -15.06
C GLU A 123 20.38 -3.38 -15.63
N ALA A 124 19.64 -4.48 -15.44
CA ALA A 124 19.99 -5.79 -15.98
C ALA A 124 19.95 -5.83 -17.51
N GLU A 125 18.97 -5.17 -18.12
CA GLU A 125 18.87 -5.00 -19.57
C GLU A 125 20.05 -4.19 -20.12
N TRP A 126 20.43 -3.11 -19.44
CA TRP A 126 21.60 -2.32 -19.84
C TRP A 126 22.90 -3.14 -19.77
N VAL A 127 23.14 -3.87 -18.66
CA VAL A 127 24.33 -4.73 -18.54
C VAL A 127 24.37 -5.77 -19.64
N ARG A 128 23.23 -6.43 -19.89
CA ARG A 128 23.10 -7.47 -20.91
C ARG A 128 23.28 -6.93 -22.33
N GLY A 129 22.71 -5.77 -22.63
CA GLY A 129 22.69 -5.20 -23.97
C GLY A 129 23.94 -4.40 -24.34
N ARG A 130 24.58 -3.75 -23.36
CA ARG A 130 25.74 -2.87 -23.60
C ARG A 130 26.87 -3.06 -22.59
N GLY A 131 26.57 -3.17 -21.30
CA GLY A 131 27.58 -3.14 -20.25
C GLY A 131 28.67 -4.21 -20.40
N ILE A 132 28.31 -5.46 -20.69
CA ILE A 132 29.28 -6.55 -20.88
C ILE A 132 30.20 -6.28 -22.08
N VAL A 133 29.62 -5.80 -23.19
CA VAL A 133 30.37 -5.50 -24.40
C VAL A 133 31.35 -4.37 -24.16
N LEU A 134 30.93 -3.31 -23.47
CA LEU A 134 31.80 -2.19 -23.13
C LEU A 134 32.92 -2.61 -22.17
N MET A 135 32.63 -3.42 -21.14
CA MET A 135 33.68 -3.97 -20.25
C MET A 135 34.72 -4.78 -21.02
N ALA A 136 34.28 -5.68 -21.91
CA ALA A 136 35.18 -6.47 -22.74
C ALA A 136 36.02 -5.58 -23.65
N ASN A 137 35.39 -4.56 -24.27
CA ASN A 137 36.08 -3.63 -25.14
C ASN A 137 37.13 -2.80 -24.38
N SER A 138 36.84 -2.35 -23.16
CA SER A 138 37.83 -1.63 -22.34
C SER A 138 39.01 -2.49 -21.92
N ILE A 139 38.78 -3.79 -21.66
CA ILE A 139 39.86 -4.74 -21.34
C ILE A 139 40.72 -5.01 -22.58
N LEU A 140 40.10 -5.29 -23.71
CA LEU A 140 40.82 -5.63 -24.95
C LEU A 140 41.60 -4.45 -25.53
N ASN A 141 41.18 -3.21 -25.25
CA ASN A 141 41.89 -2.00 -25.67
C ASN A 141 42.78 -1.39 -24.56
N ALA A 142 43.03 -2.11 -23.48
CA ALA A 142 43.94 -1.64 -22.44
C ALA A 142 45.38 -1.62 -22.96
N GLY A 143 46.05 -0.47 -22.87
CA GLY A 143 47.43 -0.31 -23.36
C GLY A 143 48.44 -1.17 -22.60
N GLU A 144 48.15 -1.48 -21.33
CA GLU A 144 48.95 -2.42 -20.52
C GLU A 144 48.88 -3.84 -21.06
N LEU A 145 47.71 -4.26 -21.57
CA LEU A 145 47.54 -5.57 -22.20
C LEU A 145 48.30 -5.61 -23.53
N ASP A 146 48.16 -4.57 -24.36
CA ASP A 146 48.87 -4.46 -25.64
C ASP A 146 50.39 -4.54 -25.45
N GLY A 147 50.94 -3.76 -24.51
CA GLY A 147 52.37 -3.73 -24.22
C GLY A 147 52.92 -5.07 -23.71
N VAL A 148 52.18 -5.77 -22.84
CA VAL A 148 52.63 -7.07 -22.31
C VAL A 148 52.50 -8.18 -23.37
N VAL A 149 51.44 -8.17 -24.18
CA VAL A 149 51.29 -9.11 -25.29
C VAL A 149 52.38 -8.89 -26.35
N ALA A 150 52.70 -7.65 -26.69
CA ALA A 150 53.80 -7.33 -27.59
C ALA A 150 55.15 -7.87 -27.07
N ALA A 151 55.47 -7.63 -25.80
CA ALA A 151 56.69 -8.15 -25.17
C ALA A 151 56.74 -9.69 -25.16
N LEU A 152 55.59 -10.34 -24.93
CA LEU A 152 55.48 -11.80 -24.96
C LEU A 152 55.70 -12.36 -26.37
N ILE A 153 55.13 -11.72 -27.39
CA ILE A 153 55.34 -12.09 -28.81
C ILE A 153 56.81 -11.93 -29.18
N ASP A 154 57.44 -10.80 -28.84
CA ASP A 154 58.84 -10.54 -29.14
C ASP A 154 59.77 -11.56 -28.48
N ALA A 155 59.55 -11.87 -27.20
CA ALA A 155 60.33 -12.87 -26.47
C ALA A 155 60.12 -14.29 -27.04
N SER A 156 58.88 -14.64 -27.41
CA SER A 156 58.57 -15.93 -28.04
C SER A 156 59.26 -16.08 -29.39
N CYS A 157 59.24 -15.02 -30.21
CA CYS A 157 59.95 -14.97 -31.48
C CYS A 157 61.47 -15.12 -31.28
N ALA A 158 62.04 -14.46 -30.27
CA ALA A 158 63.47 -14.58 -29.96
C ALA A 158 63.85 -16.01 -29.61
N VAL A 159 63.10 -16.70 -28.74
CA VAL A 159 63.32 -18.12 -28.41
C VAL A 159 63.23 -19.00 -29.66
N GLY A 160 62.19 -18.80 -30.48
CA GLY A 160 62.02 -19.54 -31.74
C GLY A 160 63.20 -19.36 -32.70
N HIS A 161 63.69 -18.12 -32.87
CA HIS A 161 64.88 -17.85 -33.67
C HIS A 161 66.13 -18.53 -33.08
N CYS A 162 66.33 -18.46 -31.76
CA CYS A 162 67.45 -19.10 -31.08
C CYS A 162 67.44 -20.62 -31.30
N GLY A 163 66.29 -21.27 -31.11
CA GLY A 163 66.13 -22.70 -31.34
C GLY A 163 66.43 -23.12 -32.78
N GLY A 164 65.92 -22.37 -33.77
CA GLY A 164 66.17 -22.65 -35.18
C GLY A 164 67.65 -22.51 -35.57
N TYR A 165 68.37 -21.53 -35.01
CA TYR A 165 69.81 -21.39 -35.22
C TYR A 165 70.61 -22.53 -34.61
N LEU A 166 70.25 -22.97 -33.39
CA LEU A 166 70.90 -24.10 -32.73
C LEU A 166 70.69 -25.41 -33.53
N GLU A 167 69.49 -25.64 -34.05
CA GLU A 167 69.21 -26.78 -34.92
C GLU A 167 70.05 -26.74 -36.21
N CYS A 168 70.18 -25.57 -36.84
CA CYS A 168 71.02 -25.40 -38.02
C CYS A 168 72.51 -25.65 -37.71
N ALA A 169 73.01 -25.11 -36.60
CA ALA A 169 74.38 -25.33 -36.15
C ALA A 169 74.65 -26.82 -35.94
N GLN A 170 73.74 -27.52 -35.24
CA GLN A 170 73.84 -28.97 -35.03
C GLN A 170 73.94 -29.75 -36.35
N HIS A 171 73.09 -29.47 -37.33
CA HIS A 171 73.16 -30.15 -38.63
C HIS A 171 74.50 -29.94 -39.36
N VAL A 172 75.08 -28.73 -39.24
CA VAL A 172 76.40 -28.42 -39.83
C VAL A 172 77.51 -29.15 -39.09
N GLU A 173 77.47 -29.19 -37.76
CA GLU A 173 78.42 -29.93 -36.93
C GLU A 173 78.42 -31.42 -37.27
N GLU A 174 77.23 -32.02 -37.39
CA GLU A 174 77.05 -33.43 -37.75
C GLU A 174 77.60 -33.74 -39.15
N ALA A 175 77.41 -32.85 -40.12
CA ALA A 175 77.89 -33.02 -41.49
C ALA A 175 79.41 -32.84 -41.62
N MET A 176 79.99 -31.92 -40.87
CA MET A 176 81.41 -31.53 -40.98
C MET A 176 82.32 -32.25 -39.98
N GLY A 177 81.77 -32.84 -38.92
CA GLY A 177 82.54 -33.50 -37.86
C GLY A 177 83.37 -32.54 -37.00
N GLN A 178 83.00 -31.26 -36.98
CA GLN A 178 83.68 -30.19 -36.23
C GLN A 178 82.61 -29.32 -35.54
N GLU A 179 82.91 -28.88 -34.31
CA GLU A 179 82.06 -27.95 -33.55
C GLU A 179 81.95 -26.60 -34.27
N PHE A 180 80.73 -26.06 -34.31
CA PHE A 180 80.40 -24.81 -34.98
C PHE A 180 80.59 -23.66 -34.00
N ASP A 181 81.36 -22.65 -34.41
CA ASP A 181 81.64 -21.50 -33.55
C ASP A 181 80.41 -20.59 -33.44
N VAL A 182 79.68 -20.72 -32.33
CA VAL A 182 78.50 -19.91 -32.01
C VAL A 182 78.85 -18.57 -31.35
N SER A 183 80.13 -18.24 -31.12
CA SER A 183 80.54 -17.01 -30.43
C SER A 183 80.18 -15.72 -31.19
N HIS A 184 79.89 -15.84 -32.49
CA HIS A 184 79.45 -14.75 -33.36
C HIS A 184 77.96 -14.81 -33.72
N CYS A 185 77.20 -15.77 -33.16
CA CYS A 185 75.76 -15.83 -33.33
C CYS A 185 75.08 -14.74 -32.51
N SER A 186 74.08 -14.07 -33.08
CA SER A 186 73.21 -13.12 -32.36
C SER A 186 72.21 -13.80 -31.41
N VAL A 187 72.37 -15.11 -31.22
CA VAL A 187 71.55 -15.94 -30.34
C VAL A 187 72.05 -15.72 -28.93
N THR A 188 71.19 -15.21 -28.06
CA THR A 188 71.53 -14.94 -26.66
C THR A 188 71.04 -16.10 -25.79
N ASP A 189 71.85 -16.54 -24.83
CA ASP A 189 71.44 -17.52 -23.80
C ASP A 189 70.34 -16.99 -22.86
N GLN A 190 69.90 -15.75 -23.08
CA GLN A 190 68.95 -15.03 -22.25
C GLN A 190 67.51 -15.08 -22.79
N ALA A 191 67.31 -15.56 -24.03
CA ALA A 191 65.99 -15.60 -24.66
C ALA A 191 64.94 -16.37 -23.82
N ASP A 192 65.31 -17.53 -23.27
CA ASP A 192 64.41 -18.32 -22.40
C ASP A 192 64.09 -17.59 -21.08
N ALA A 193 65.07 -16.90 -20.50
CA ALA A 193 64.88 -16.11 -19.28
C ALA A 193 64.02 -14.85 -19.54
N GLU A 194 64.11 -14.29 -20.75
CA GLU A 194 63.27 -13.18 -21.22
C GLU A 194 61.84 -13.63 -21.48
N LEU A 195 61.64 -14.80 -22.11
CA LEU A 195 60.32 -15.39 -22.28
C LEU A 195 59.66 -15.69 -20.94
N ALA A 196 60.36 -16.35 -20.02
CA ALA A 196 59.83 -16.63 -18.68
C ALA A 196 59.46 -15.34 -17.91
N ARG A 197 60.20 -14.25 -18.12
CA ARG A 197 59.87 -12.94 -17.54
C ARG A 197 58.63 -12.34 -18.18
N ALA A 198 58.48 -12.43 -19.51
CA ALA A 198 57.33 -11.91 -20.24
C ALA A 198 56.05 -12.70 -19.91
N GLU A 199 56.14 -14.04 -19.82
CA GLU A 199 55.07 -14.90 -19.33
C GLU A 199 54.66 -14.51 -17.90
N GLY A 200 55.64 -14.33 -17.01
CA GLY A 200 55.39 -13.86 -15.66
C GLY A 200 54.70 -12.48 -15.61
N ALA A 201 55.03 -11.57 -16.52
CA ALA A 201 54.38 -10.27 -16.62
C ALA A 201 52.92 -10.38 -17.12
N TYR A 202 52.65 -11.29 -18.07
CA TYR A 202 51.31 -11.56 -18.59
C TYR A 202 50.41 -12.23 -17.54
N ASP A 203 50.90 -13.27 -16.87
CA ASP A 203 50.14 -14.02 -15.86
C ASP A 203 49.74 -13.17 -14.64
N HIS A 204 50.51 -12.12 -14.34
CA HIS A 204 50.27 -11.21 -13.22
C HIS A 204 49.81 -9.82 -13.67
N LEU A 205 49.33 -9.69 -14.91
CA LEU A 205 48.83 -8.44 -15.44
C LEU A 205 47.61 -7.97 -14.65
N SER A 206 47.71 -6.75 -14.10
CA SER A 206 46.60 -6.05 -13.48
C SER A 206 46.16 -4.91 -14.39
N LEU A 207 44.89 -4.93 -14.79
CA LEU A 207 44.31 -3.89 -15.62
C LEU A 207 43.51 -2.91 -14.74
N PRO A 208 43.83 -1.60 -14.74
CA PRO A 208 43.13 -0.61 -13.92
C PRO A 208 41.60 -0.61 -14.12
N VAL A 209 41.14 -0.91 -15.33
CA VAL A 209 39.70 -1.01 -15.62
C VAL A 209 39.00 -2.12 -14.84
N MET A 210 39.68 -3.24 -14.56
CA MET A 210 39.12 -4.32 -13.76
C MET A 210 38.93 -3.90 -12.30
N ASP A 211 39.87 -3.14 -11.75
CA ASP A 211 39.78 -2.59 -10.39
C ASP A 211 38.65 -1.56 -10.27
N LEU A 212 38.50 -0.68 -11.28
CA LEU A 212 37.42 0.31 -11.33
C LEU A 212 36.04 -0.35 -11.41
N VAL A 213 35.90 -1.39 -12.24
CA VAL A 213 34.66 -2.19 -12.32
C VAL A 213 34.37 -2.90 -11.00
N ALA A 214 35.39 -3.53 -10.40
CA ALA A 214 35.23 -4.23 -9.12
C ALA A 214 34.84 -3.28 -7.98
N GLU A 215 35.35 -2.04 -7.97
CA GLU A 215 34.96 -1.03 -7.00
C GLU A 215 33.54 -0.52 -7.24
N ALA A 216 33.17 -0.25 -8.51
CA ALA A 216 31.83 0.20 -8.86
C ALA A 216 30.73 -0.79 -8.41
N LEU A 217 30.98 -2.09 -8.52
CA LEU A 217 30.04 -3.15 -8.12
C LEU A 217 29.80 -3.25 -6.60
N LYS A 218 30.59 -2.58 -5.77
CA LYS A 218 30.40 -2.58 -4.30
C LYS A 218 29.34 -1.58 -3.83
N HIS A 219 28.88 -0.70 -4.70
CA HIS A 219 27.97 0.38 -4.35
C HIS A 219 26.53 0.11 -4.81
N ASP A 220 25.55 0.72 -4.14
CA ASP A 220 24.13 0.58 -4.50
C ASP A 220 23.83 1.19 -5.88
N ASP A 221 24.56 2.24 -6.27
CA ASP A 221 24.50 2.93 -7.57
C ASP A 221 25.44 2.32 -8.63
N TRP A 222 25.77 1.03 -8.50
CA TRP A 222 26.73 0.32 -9.35
C TRP A 222 26.49 0.54 -10.85
N CYS A 223 25.23 0.51 -11.31
CA CYS A 223 24.92 0.65 -12.74
C CYS A 223 25.29 2.03 -13.28
N GLN A 224 25.07 3.09 -12.49
CA GLN A 224 25.43 4.46 -12.87
C GLN A 224 26.94 4.66 -12.89
N ARG A 225 27.64 4.07 -11.92
CA ARG A 225 29.12 4.10 -11.88
C ARG A 225 29.73 3.36 -13.06
N LEU A 226 29.22 2.17 -13.40
CA LEU A 226 29.69 1.43 -14.57
C LEU A 226 29.46 2.21 -15.85
N LYS A 227 28.30 2.87 -16.02
CA LYS A 227 28.05 3.76 -17.17
C LYS A 227 29.08 4.89 -17.22
N ALA A 228 29.37 5.55 -16.10
CA ALA A 228 30.37 6.63 -16.08
C ALA A 228 31.78 6.15 -16.45
N ILE A 229 32.15 4.92 -16.09
CA ILE A 229 33.47 4.34 -16.40
C ILE A 229 33.55 3.87 -17.86
N LEU A 230 32.49 3.23 -18.36
CA LEU A 230 32.52 2.48 -19.62
C LEU A 230 31.86 3.19 -20.80
N ASP A 231 31.01 4.17 -20.51
CA ASP A 231 30.20 4.93 -21.47
C ASP A 231 30.23 6.42 -21.08
N PRO A 232 31.43 7.04 -21.01
CA PRO A 232 31.53 8.44 -20.64
C PRO A 232 30.77 9.29 -21.67
N PRO A 233 29.97 10.28 -21.23
CA PRO A 233 29.25 11.14 -22.16
C PRO A 233 30.26 11.84 -23.09
N GLU A 234 30.00 11.84 -24.39
CA GLU A 234 30.75 12.64 -25.36
C GLU A 234 30.73 14.09 -24.89
N THR A 235 31.85 14.55 -24.34
CA THR A 235 32.11 15.97 -24.20
C THR A 235 32.29 16.48 -25.62
N VAL A 236 31.29 17.22 -26.12
CA VAL A 236 31.46 18.06 -27.30
C VAL A 236 32.69 18.92 -27.05
N GLU A 237 33.81 18.58 -27.69
CA GLU A 237 34.96 19.46 -27.77
C GLU A 237 34.46 20.71 -28.50
N LEU A 238 34.16 21.76 -27.74
CA LEU A 238 34.03 23.10 -28.29
C LEU A 238 35.42 23.46 -28.80
N SER A 239 35.69 23.21 -30.08
CA SER A 239 36.86 23.73 -30.77
C SER A 239 36.85 25.25 -30.63
N ASP A 240 37.67 25.76 -29.70
CA ASP A 240 38.16 27.14 -29.72
C ASP A 240 39.15 27.25 -30.90
N GLU A 241 38.63 27.23 -32.12
CA GLU A 241 39.32 27.72 -33.32
C GLU A 241 38.61 29.00 -33.80
N GLU A 242 38.77 30.10 -33.05
CA GLU A 242 38.77 31.42 -33.69
C GLU A 242 40.17 31.65 -34.29
N GLU A 243 40.38 31.17 -35.52
CA GLU A 243 41.38 31.76 -36.40
C GLU A 243 40.80 33.05 -37.01
N PRO A 244 41.50 34.20 -36.90
CA PRO A 244 41.00 35.45 -37.46
C PRO A 244 41.07 35.41 -38.98
N THR A 245 39.93 35.66 -39.61
CA THR A 245 39.76 35.90 -41.05
C THR A 245 40.75 36.96 -41.56
N GLY A 246 41.79 36.50 -42.24
CA GLY A 246 42.68 37.32 -43.07
C GLY A 246 42.40 37.01 -44.54
N ASN A 247 41.64 37.90 -45.18
CA ASN A 247 41.37 37.92 -46.60
C ASN A 247 42.62 38.33 -47.39
N ASP A 248 42.63 38.03 -48.69
CA ASP A 248 43.54 38.45 -49.79
C ASP A 248 44.39 37.27 -50.31
N ASP A 249 44.51 36.93 -51.59
CA ASP A 249 43.98 37.44 -52.86
C ASP A 249 44.50 36.45 -53.95
N ASP A 250 43.69 36.25 -55.00
CA ASP A 250 44.03 35.84 -56.37
C ASP A 250 44.80 34.54 -56.74
N GLY A 251 44.11 33.71 -57.55
CA GLY A 251 44.60 33.33 -58.89
C GLY A 251 45.33 32.00 -59.04
N ASP A 252 44.65 30.95 -59.50
CA ASP A 252 44.66 30.52 -60.90
C ASP A 252 44.00 29.14 -61.05
N GLY A 253 43.19 29.01 -62.10
CA GLY A 253 42.54 27.78 -62.47
C GLY A 253 43.43 26.90 -63.34
N ASP A 254 43.18 25.60 -63.27
CA ASP A 254 43.23 24.58 -64.33
C ASP A 254 42.65 23.32 -63.66
N GLY A 255 41.59 22.67 -64.12
CA GLY A 255 41.20 22.44 -65.50
C GLY A 255 41.76 21.09 -65.96
N ASP A 256 41.20 19.99 -65.45
CA ASP A 256 41.14 18.64 -66.07
C ASP A 256 40.44 17.72 -65.04
N GLY A 257 39.34 17.02 -65.31
CA GLY A 257 38.95 16.40 -66.56
C GLY A 257 39.28 14.92 -66.49
N ASP A 258 38.49 14.12 -65.75
CA ASP A 258 38.15 12.80 -66.25
C ASP A 258 36.88 12.23 -65.60
N LYS A 259 35.94 11.92 -66.48
CA LYS A 259 34.80 11.03 -66.25
C LYS A 259 35.23 9.66 -66.70
N HIS A 260 35.05 8.66 -65.85
CA HIS A 260 34.77 7.31 -66.33
C HIS A 260 33.58 6.77 -65.53
N ASP A 261 32.41 6.90 -66.16
CA ASP A 261 31.33 5.93 -66.01
C ASP A 261 31.77 4.66 -66.75
N ASP A 262 31.52 3.50 -66.14
CA ASP A 262 30.98 2.30 -66.79
C ASP A 262 30.80 1.20 -65.71
N ASP A 263 29.54 1.05 -65.29
CA ASP A 263 28.77 -0.21 -65.18
C ASP A 263 29.47 -1.51 -64.79
N ASP A 264 29.03 -2.11 -63.68
CA ASP A 264 28.81 -3.56 -63.61
C ASP A 264 27.61 -3.89 -62.72
N ASP A 265 26.47 -4.12 -63.38
CA ASP A 265 25.26 -4.72 -62.83
C ASP A 265 25.44 -6.25 -62.76
N GLY A 266 25.08 -6.86 -61.62
CA GLY A 266 25.07 -8.31 -61.48
C GLY A 266 24.34 -8.80 -60.24
N ASP A 267 23.01 -8.69 -60.28
CA ASP A 267 22.04 -9.38 -59.40
C ASP A 267 21.92 -10.87 -59.78
N GLU A 268 21.97 -11.76 -58.78
CA GLU A 268 21.26 -13.07 -58.58
C GLU A 268 22.07 -14.07 -57.74
#